data_AF-A0A7S3M8M3-F1
#
_entry.id   AF-A0A7S3M8M3-F1
#
_cell.length_a   1.000
_cell.length_b   1.000
_cell.length_c   1.000
_cell.angle_alpha   90.00
_cell.angle_beta   90.00
_cell.angle_gamma   90.00
#
_symmetry.space_group_name_H-M   'P 1'
#
loop_
_entity.id
_entity.type
_entity.pdbx_description
1 polymer ?
#
loop_
_entity_poly.entity_id
_entity_poly.type
_entity_poly.pdbx_seq_one_letter_code
_entity_poly.pdbx_strand_id
1 'polypeptide(L)'
;MVGGLTKQIQEIKEVIELPIKHPELFDSLGVAQPKGVLLYGPPGTGKTLLARAVAHHTDCTFIRVSGSELVQKYIGEGSRMVRELFIMAREAAPTIIFMDEIDSIGSSRQDGSQGGDSEVQ
;
A
#
# COMPACT_ATOMS: atom_id res chain seq x y z
N MET A 1 -16.47 12.08 -8.84
CA MET A 1 -17.09 11.58 -7.58
C MET A 1 -17.32 10.09 -7.71
N VAL A 2 -16.99 9.32 -6.69
CA VAL A 2 -17.31 7.87 -6.64
C VAL A 2 -18.67 7.73 -5.96
N GLY A 3 -19.72 7.43 -6.72
CA GLY A 3 -21.07 7.32 -6.17
C GLY A 3 -21.19 6.15 -5.19
N GLY A 4 -21.80 6.36 -4.03
CA GLY A 4 -22.11 5.31 -3.05
C GLY A 4 -20.98 4.90 -2.09
N LEU A 5 -19.76 5.41 -2.27
CA LEU A 5 -18.61 5.10 -1.39
C LEU A 5 -18.25 6.23 -0.42
N THR A 6 -19.17 7.17 -0.17
CA THR A 6 -18.91 8.36 0.64
C THR A 6 -18.47 8.02 2.07
N LYS A 7 -19.04 6.96 2.66
CA LYS A 7 -18.67 6.50 4.01
C LYS A 7 -17.23 6.01 4.06
N GLN A 8 -16.82 5.19 3.08
CA GLN A 8 -15.47 4.65 2.98
C GLN A 8 -14.45 5.76 2.71
N ILE A 9 -14.80 6.76 1.88
CA ILE A 9 -13.97 7.95 1.68
C ILE A 9 -13.75 8.67 3.01
N GLN A 10 -14.81 8.86 3.79
CA GLN A 10 -14.74 9.56 5.08
C GLN A 10 -13.88 8.80 6.09
N GLU A 11 -14.07 7.48 6.23
CA GLU A 11 -13.27 6.64 7.12
C GLU A 11 -11.77 6.69 6.77
N ILE A 12 -11.42 6.57 5.48
CA ILE A 12 -10.03 6.62 5.04
C ILE A 12 -9.45 8.02 5.29
N LYS A 13 -10.22 9.09 5.03
CA LYS A 13 -9.80 10.46 5.30
C LYS A 13 -9.52 10.67 6.78
N GLU A 14 -10.39 10.20 7.67
CA GLU A 14 -10.16 10.31 9.11
C GLU A 14 -8.89 9.57 9.54
N VAL A 15 -8.67 8.36 9.04
CA VAL A 15 -7.46 7.58 9.35
C VAL A 15 -6.17 8.29 8.88
N ILE A 16 -6.22 9.07 7.80
CA ILE A 16 -5.06 9.79 7.25
C ILE A 16 -4.91 11.18 7.89
N GLU A 17 -5.99 11.96 7.97
CA GLU A 17 -5.95 13.34 8.44
C GLU A 17 -5.83 13.45 9.96
N LEU A 18 -6.49 12.56 10.72
CA LEU A 18 -6.52 12.66 12.18
C LEU A 18 -5.11 12.53 12.81
N PRO A 19 -4.26 11.57 12.40
CA PRO A 19 -2.89 11.49 12.92
C PRO A 19 -1.99 12.66 12.51
N ILE A 20 -2.25 13.26 11.35
CA ILE A 20 -1.46 14.39 10.83
C ILE A 20 -1.86 15.69 11.54
N LYS A 21 -3.16 15.93 11.73
CA LYS A 21 -3.69 17.18 12.29
C LYS A 21 -3.71 17.19 13.81
N HIS A 22 -3.95 16.03 14.43
CA HIS A 22 -4.19 15.90 15.88
C HIS A 22 -3.40 14.73 16.50
N PRO A 23 -2.06 14.72 16.42
CA PRO A 23 -1.24 13.68 17.02
C PRO A 23 -1.45 13.57 18.55
N GLU A 24 -1.76 14.68 19.22
CA GLU A 24 -1.99 14.75 20.67
C GLU A 24 -3.15 13.88 21.17
N LEU A 25 -4.14 13.60 20.31
CA LEU A 25 -5.27 12.73 20.65
C LEU A 25 -4.80 11.29 20.85
N PHE A 26 -3.83 10.84 20.05
CA PHE A 26 -3.30 9.48 20.14
C PHE A 26 -2.41 9.32 21.39
N ASP A 27 -1.59 10.34 21.67
CA ASP A 27 -0.72 10.35 22.84
C ASP A 27 -1.52 10.40 24.16
N SER A 28 -2.56 11.23 24.22
CA SER A 28 -3.41 11.36 25.43
C SER A 28 -4.25 10.12 25.71
N LEU A 29 -4.67 9.40 24.67
CA LEU A 29 -5.40 8.14 24.79
C LEU A 29 -4.46 6.93 25.00
N GLY A 30 -3.15 7.11 24.87
CA GLY A 30 -2.16 6.02 24.96
C GLY A 30 -2.31 4.98 23.85
N VAL A 31 -2.88 5.35 22.70
CA VAL A 31 -3.09 4.46 21.55
C VAL A 31 -2.12 4.78 20.43
N ALA A 32 -1.65 3.75 19.73
CA ALA A 32 -0.77 3.94 18.60
C ALA A 32 -1.52 4.56 17.41
N GLN A 33 -0.88 5.48 16.71
CA GLN A 33 -1.39 6.01 15.44
C GLN A 33 -1.54 4.89 14.40
N PRO A 34 -2.65 4.87 13.64
CA PRO A 34 -2.82 3.91 12.55
C PRO A 34 -1.69 4.06 11.52
N LYS A 35 -1.04 2.94 11.19
CA LYS A 35 0.13 2.91 10.29
C LYS A 35 -0.25 2.83 8.81
N GLY A 36 -1.47 2.44 8.49
CA GLY A 36 -1.94 2.26 7.12
C GLY A 36 -3.36 1.71 7.05
N VAL A 37 -3.89 1.64 5.84
CA VAL A 37 -5.25 1.14 5.55
C VAL A 37 -5.15 0.02 4.53
N LEU A 38 -5.86 -1.08 4.76
CA LEU A 38 -6.01 -2.16 3.80
C LEU A 38 -7.41 -2.10 3.16
N LEU A 39 -7.46 -1.91 1.85
CA LEU A 39 -8.71 -1.95 1.09
C LEU A 39 -8.91 -3.34 0.51
N TYR A 40 -9.98 -4.03 0.91
CA TYR A 40 -10.30 -5.38 0.42
C TYR A 40 -11.73 -5.46 -0.12
N GLY A 41 -12.01 -6.48 -0.93
CA GLY A 41 -13.35 -6.79 -1.45
C GLY A 41 -13.32 -7.25 -2.92
N PRO A 42 -14.49 -7.54 -3.53
CA PRO A 42 -14.58 -8.00 -4.91
C PRO A 42 -13.92 -7.04 -5.91
N PRO A 43 -13.40 -7.53 -7.06
CA PRO A 43 -12.91 -6.67 -8.13
C PRO A 43 -14.04 -5.78 -8.67
N GLY A 44 -13.69 -4.61 -9.22
CA GLY A 44 -14.68 -3.67 -9.78
C GLY A 44 -15.42 -2.78 -8.77
N THR A 45 -15.15 -2.92 -7.46
CA THR A 45 -15.74 -2.06 -6.39
C THR A 45 -15.06 -0.68 -6.26
N GLY A 46 -14.11 -0.36 -7.13
CA GLY A 46 -13.52 0.99 -7.18
C GLY A 46 -12.41 1.28 -6.15
N LYS A 47 -11.76 0.26 -5.57
CA LYS A 47 -10.65 0.44 -4.58
C LYS A 47 -9.52 1.33 -5.09
N THR A 48 -9.00 1.07 -6.30
CA THR A 48 -7.97 1.90 -6.93
C THR A 48 -8.45 3.34 -7.18
N LEU A 49 -9.73 3.49 -7.54
CA LEU A 49 -10.34 4.79 -7.79
C LEU A 49 -10.55 5.58 -6.49
N LEU A 50 -10.92 4.89 -5.42
CA LEU A 50 -11.07 5.41 -4.06
C LEU A 50 -9.73 5.94 -3.52
N ALA A 51 -8.65 5.16 -3.65
CA ALA A 51 -7.32 5.58 -3.21
C ALA A 51 -6.84 6.85 -3.93
N ARG A 52 -7.02 6.92 -5.25
CA ARG A 52 -6.70 8.14 -6.03
C ARG A 52 -7.54 9.34 -5.60
N ALA A 53 -8.83 9.12 -5.32
CA ALA A 53 -9.72 10.19 -4.87
C ALA A 53 -9.30 10.73 -3.49
N VAL A 54 -8.93 9.85 -2.54
CA VAL A 54 -8.44 10.25 -1.22
C VAL A 54 -7.16 11.08 -1.32
N ALA A 55 -6.22 10.66 -2.16
CA ALA A 55 -4.97 11.38 -2.34
C ALA A 55 -5.17 12.79 -2.88
N HIS A 56 -6.08 12.97 -3.84
CA HIS A 56 -6.44 14.29 -4.36
C HIS A 56 -7.08 15.21 -3.31
N HIS A 57 -7.74 14.68 -2.28
CA HIS A 57 -8.39 15.50 -1.25
C HIS A 57 -7.48 15.85 -0.07
N THR A 58 -6.38 15.13 0.11
CA THR A 58 -5.52 15.23 1.30
C THR A 58 -4.26 16.08 1.06
N ASP A 59 -4.11 16.67 -0.13
CA ASP A 59 -2.92 17.45 -0.55
C ASP A 59 -1.58 16.74 -0.25
N CYS A 60 -1.60 15.41 -0.25
CA CYS A 60 -0.43 14.56 -0.02
C CYS A 60 0.16 14.10 -1.36
N THR A 61 1.48 13.97 -1.43
CA THR A 61 2.16 13.31 -2.55
C THR A 61 1.63 11.88 -2.67
N PHE A 62 1.19 11.49 -3.88
CA PHE A 62 0.66 10.15 -4.12
C PHE A 62 1.65 9.31 -4.92
N ILE A 63 2.15 8.25 -4.30
CA ILE A 63 3.02 7.28 -4.98
C ILE A 63 2.26 5.97 -5.13
N ARG A 64 1.97 5.58 -6.38
CA ARG A 64 1.36 4.29 -6.69
C ARG A 64 2.44 3.28 -7.06
N VAL A 65 2.39 2.11 -6.45
CA VAL A 65 3.18 0.93 -6.82
C VAL A 65 2.23 -0.24 -7.04
N SER A 66 2.44 -0.98 -8.11
CA SER A 66 1.74 -2.26 -8.31
C SER A 66 2.52 -3.39 -7.64
N GLY A 67 1.85 -4.32 -6.96
CA GLY A 67 2.49 -5.50 -6.39
C GLY A 67 3.24 -6.31 -7.47
N SER A 68 2.67 -6.38 -8.66
CA SER A 68 3.28 -6.98 -9.85
C SER A 68 4.61 -6.30 -10.28
N GLU A 69 4.79 -5.00 -10.04
CA GLU A 69 6.05 -4.28 -10.32
C GLU A 69 7.17 -4.64 -9.32
N LEU A 70 6.80 -5.07 -8.11
CA LEU A 70 7.75 -5.49 -7.07
C LEU A 70 8.28 -6.92 -7.28
N VAL A 71 7.60 -7.74 -8.10
CA VAL A 71 8.04 -9.10 -8.44
C VAL A 71 9.07 -9.05 -9.57
N GLN A 72 10.34 -8.93 -9.19
CA GLN A 72 11.46 -8.95 -10.14
C GLN A 72 12.03 -10.37 -10.31
N LYS A 73 12.46 -10.69 -11.53
CA LYS A 73 13.09 -11.98 -11.87
C LYS A 73 14.42 -12.18 -11.15
N TYR A 74 15.08 -11.09 -10.76
CA TYR A 74 16.36 -11.08 -10.08
C TYR A 74 16.20 -10.94 -8.56
N ILE A 75 16.84 -11.86 -7.83
CA ILE A 75 16.83 -11.88 -6.37
C ILE A 75 17.48 -10.59 -5.86
N GLY A 76 16.75 -9.81 -5.05
CA GLY A 76 17.26 -8.61 -4.38
C GLY A 76 16.95 -7.28 -5.09
N GLU A 77 16.52 -7.27 -6.35
CA GLU A 77 16.11 -6.01 -7.01
C GLU A 77 14.79 -5.46 -6.44
N GLY A 78 13.82 -6.35 -6.16
CA GLY A 78 12.55 -5.94 -5.55
C GLY A 78 12.73 -5.29 -4.17
N SER A 79 13.60 -5.83 -3.31
CA SER A 79 13.84 -5.27 -1.97
C SER A 79 14.56 -3.93 -2.03
N ARG A 80 15.47 -3.74 -2.99
CA ARG A 80 16.11 -2.44 -3.24
C ARG A 80 15.08 -1.40 -3.68
N MET A 81 14.20 -1.74 -4.62
CA MET A 81 13.15 -0.85 -5.11
C MET A 81 12.20 -0.43 -3.98
N VAL A 82 11.77 -1.37 -3.14
CA VAL A 82 10.94 -1.04 -1.96
C VAL A 82 11.67 -0.07 -1.03
N ARG A 83 12.97 -0.28 -0.79
CA ARG A 83 13.75 0.62 0.07
C ARG A 83 13.85 2.03 -0.53
N GLU A 84 14.14 2.14 -1.82
CA GLU A 84 14.22 3.43 -2.53
C GLU A 84 12.86 4.13 -2.54
N LEU A 85 11.76 3.39 -2.73
CA LEU A 85 10.39 3.91 -2.63
C LEU A 85 10.12 4.59 -1.29
N PHE A 86 10.47 3.95 -0.18
CA PHE A 86 10.27 4.53 1.15
C PHE A 86 11.20 5.72 1.43
N ILE A 87 12.41 5.75 0.84
CA ILE A 87 13.30 6.92 0.95
C ILE A 87 12.67 8.11 0.22
N MET A 88 12.24 7.93 -1.03
CA MET A 88 11.58 8.98 -1.81
C MET A 88 10.29 9.48 -1.12
N ALA A 89 9.49 8.57 -0.56
CA ALA A 89 8.27 8.94 0.16
C ALA A 89 8.55 9.77 1.43
N ARG A 90 9.68 9.53 2.11
CA ARG A 90 10.09 10.35 3.26
C ARG A 90 10.56 11.73 2.86
N GLU A 91 11.29 11.84 1.75
CA GLU A 91 11.74 13.13 1.21
C GLU A 91 10.58 13.98 0.68
N ALA A 92 9.55 13.35 0.15
CA ALA A 92 8.35 13.99 -0.38
C ALA A 92 7.19 14.11 0.65
N ALA A 93 7.47 13.97 1.95
CA ALA A 93 6.44 14.01 2.99
C ALA A 93 5.69 15.37 3.00
N PRO A 94 4.36 15.38 3.17
CA PRO A 94 3.47 14.24 3.44
C PRO A 94 3.15 13.41 2.19
N THR A 95 3.30 12.08 2.29
CA THR A 95 3.13 11.15 1.17
C THR A 95 2.21 9.98 1.52
N ILE A 96 1.35 9.58 0.59
CA ILE A 96 0.57 8.35 0.61
C ILE A 96 1.20 7.38 -0.40
N ILE A 97 1.67 6.23 0.10
CA ILE A 97 2.10 5.10 -0.74
C ILE A 97 0.90 4.17 -0.92
N PHE A 98 0.42 4.02 -2.15
CA PHE A 98 -0.65 3.10 -2.51
C PHE A 98 -0.07 1.87 -3.21
N MET A 99 -0.18 0.71 -2.55
CA MET A 99 0.19 -0.59 -3.11
C MET A 99 -1.06 -1.27 -3.69
N ASP A 100 -1.16 -1.32 -5.00
CA ASP A 100 -2.24 -2.03 -5.71
C ASP A 100 -1.86 -3.50 -5.92
N GLU A 101 -2.84 -4.41 -6.07
CA GLU A 101 -2.59 -5.84 -6.35
C GLU A 101 -1.58 -6.52 -5.40
N ILE A 102 -1.61 -6.20 -4.11
CA ILE A 102 -0.65 -6.76 -3.13
C ILE A 102 -0.80 -8.28 -2.91
N ASP A 103 -1.92 -8.85 -3.33
CA ASP A 103 -2.12 -10.29 -3.39
C ASP A 103 -1.17 -10.97 -4.39
N SER A 104 -0.72 -10.26 -5.44
CA SER A 104 0.26 -10.79 -6.40
C SER A 104 1.63 -11.14 -5.78
N ILE A 105 2.07 -10.38 -4.77
CA ILE A 105 3.34 -10.64 -4.06
C ILE A 105 3.18 -11.66 -2.92
N GLY A 106 1.95 -11.81 -2.42
CA GLY A 106 1.64 -12.63 -1.24
C GLY A 106 1.25 -14.07 -1.56
N SER A 107 1.04 -14.41 -2.84
CA SER A 107 0.86 -15.81 -3.23
C SER A 107 2.12 -16.60 -2.87
N SER A 108 1.98 -17.56 -1.96
CA SER A 108 2.99 -18.58 -1.67
C SER A 108 3.55 -19.05 -3.00
N ARG A 109 4.86 -18.97 -3.19
CA ARG A 109 5.53 -19.62 -4.33
C ARG A 109 4.86 -20.96 -4.51
N GLN A 110 4.16 -21.18 -5.62
CA GLN A 110 3.81 -22.54 -6.01
C GLN A 110 5.13 -23.29 -5.94
N ASP A 111 5.19 -24.27 -5.03
CA ASP A 111 6.24 -25.27 -5.04
C ASP A 111 6.44 -25.65 -6.49
N GLY A 112 7.63 -25.37 -7.00
CA GLY A 112 8.05 -25.72 -8.34
C GLY A 112 8.09 -27.24 -8.44
N SER A 113 6.93 -27.86 -8.62
CA SER A 113 6.81 -29.23 -9.08
C SER A 113 7.09 -29.24 -10.58
N GLN A 114 8.36 -29.04 -10.93
CA GLN A 114 8.97 -29.62 -12.11
C GLN A 114 10.46 -29.74 -11.84
N GLY A 115 10.81 -30.91 -11.30
CA GLY A 115 12.18 -31.33 -11.06
C GLY A 115 12.96 -31.36 -12.37
N GLY A 116 13.97 -30.51 -12.44
CA GLY A 116 15.16 -30.77 -13.24
C GLY A 116 16.12 -31.53 -12.35
N ASP A 117 16.14 -32.85 -12.49
CA ASP A 117 17.18 -33.68 -11.92
C ASP A 117 18.51 -33.27 -12.58
N SER A 118 19.45 -32.80 -11.77
CA SER A 118 20.82 -32.53 -12.19
C SER A 118 21.71 -32.94 -11.04
N GLU A 119 22.38 -34.07 -11.29
CA GLU A 119 23.44 -34.71 -10.51
C GLU A 119 24.31 -33.74 -9.71
N VAL A 120 24.64 -34.11 -8.45
CA VAL A 120 26.03 -34.34 -8.01
C VAL A 120 26.08 -35.00 -6.62
N GLN A 121 26.87 -36.09 -6.57
CA GLN A 121 27.38 -36.90 -5.46
C GLN A 121 26.49 -38.00 -4.86
#